data_AF-A0A238C3Y3-F1
#
_entry.id   AF-A0A238C3Y3-F1
#
_cell.length_a   1.000
_cell.length_b   1.000
_cell.length_c   1.000
_cell.angle_alpha   90.00
_cell.angle_beta   90.00
_cell.angle_gamma   90.00
#
_symmetry.space_group_name_H-M   'P 1'
#
loop_
_entity.id
_entity.type
_entity.pdbx_description
1 polymer ?
#
loop_
_entity_poly.entity_id
_entity_poly.type
_entity_poly.pdbx_seq_one_letter_code
_entity_poly.pdbx_strand_id
1 'polypeptide(L)'
;MFTGCFISLILSFAFVIDVDAMRKQGVAVRGQFLCGSAPANQTKVRIVDTDTGPDPDDVLDENTTDSDGKFELNGSTRELTDIDPVLYVWTDCNDGLTPCQRKITFKIPKKFIHSGVPKPEQWIDIGVLNLQGYFEEEEREC
;
A
#
# COMPACT_ATOMS: atom_id res chain seq x y z
N MET A 1 9.68 69.27 -6.09
CA MET A 1 8.50 68.90 -5.28
C MET A 1 7.87 67.69 -5.94
N PHE A 2 8.40 66.53 -5.57
CA PHE A 2 7.78 65.57 -4.65
C PHE A 2 6.73 64.73 -5.40
N THR A 3 7.18 63.63 -6.00
CA THR A 3 7.12 62.27 -5.41
C THR A 3 5.67 61.81 -5.24
N GLY A 4 5.26 60.84 -6.06
CA GLY A 4 3.98 60.17 -5.80
C GLY A 4 3.43 59.30 -6.93
N CYS A 5 4.00 59.32 -8.14
CA CYS A 5 3.47 58.53 -9.26
C CYS A 5 4.31 57.31 -9.64
N PHE A 6 5.44 57.08 -8.96
CA PHE A 6 6.38 55.97 -9.22
C PHE A 6 6.70 55.14 -7.97
N ILE A 7 5.72 54.97 -7.08
CA ILE A 7 5.63 53.76 -6.27
C ILE A 7 4.55 52.93 -6.97
N SER A 8 4.77 52.65 -8.25
CA SER A 8 5.40 51.38 -8.60
C SER A 8 4.62 50.26 -7.94
N LEU A 9 3.49 49.98 -8.60
CA LEU A 9 2.77 48.73 -8.72
C LEU A 9 3.75 47.57 -9.01
N ILE A 10 4.74 47.38 -8.14
CA ILE A 10 5.81 46.39 -8.24
C ILE A 10 5.57 45.40 -7.11
N LEU A 11 5.10 44.24 -7.57
CA LEU A 11 5.31 42.94 -6.96
C LEU A 11 4.66 42.70 -5.59
N SER A 12 3.34 42.83 -5.54
CA SER A 12 2.52 41.84 -4.83
C SER A 12 2.41 40.56 -5.66
N PHE A 13 3.54 39.98 -6.07
CA PHE A 13 3.61 38.62 -6.58
C PHE A 13 4.39 37.84 -5.55
N ALA A 14 3.73 37.54 -4.44
CA ALA A 14 4.16 36.45 -3.59
C ALA A 14 4.14 35.22 -4.50
N PHE A 15 5.29 34.87 -5.06
CA PHE A 15 5.51 33.60 -5.72
C PHE A 15 5.27 32.55 -4.63
N VAL A 16 4.05 32.04 -4.55
CA VAL A 16 3.79 30.78 -3.85
C VAL A 16 4.46 29.75 -4.74
N ILE A 17 5.71 29.45 -4.41
CA ILE A 17 6.43 28.34 -5.01
C ILE A 17 5.83 27.11 -4.32
N ASP A 18 4.80 26.51 -4.92
CA ASP A 18 4.35 25.19 -4.51
C ASP A 18 5.47 24.22 -4.84
N VAL A 19 6.31 23.95 -3.85
CA VAL A 19 7.28 22.85 -3.91
C VAL A 19 6.48 21.59 -3.58
N ASP A 20 5.93 20.96 -4.61
CA ASP A 20 5.35 19.62 -4.53
C ASP A 20 6.50 18.60 -4.30
N ALA A 21 7.07 18.62 -3.09
CA ALA A 21 8.18 17.75 -2.72
C ALA A 21 7.71 16.29 -2.52
N MET A 22 6.43 16.09 -2.20
CA MET A 22 5.85 14.78 -1.91
C MET A 22 5.34 14.12 -3.20
N ARG A 23 6.02 13.05 -3.60
CA ARG A 23 5.71 12.30 -4.82
C ARG A 23 4.60 11.32 -4.51
N LYS A 24 3.56 11.29 -5.35
CA LYS A 24 2.55 10.23 -5.28
C LYS A 24 3.21 8.91 -5.63
N GLN A 25 3.08 7.93 -4.75
CA GLN A 25 3.67 6.61 -4.88
C GLN A 25 2.67 5.56 -4.40
N GLY A 26 2.62 4.42 -5.08
CA GLY A 26 1.68 3.36 -4.76
C GLY A 26 2.10 2.03 -5.34
N VAL A 27 1.40 0.97 -4.95
CA VAL A 27 1.59 -0.38 -5.47
C VAL A 27 0.24 -1.03 -5.72
N ALA A 28 0.20 -1.93 -6.70
CA ALA A 28 -0.98 -2.69 -7.06
C ALA A 28 -0.67 -4.19 -7.03
N VAL A 29 -1.46 -4.93 -6.25
CA VAL A 29 -1.27 -6.36 -6.02
C VAL A 29 -2.59 -7.09 -6.21
N ARG A 30 -2.52 -8.27 -6.82
CA ARG A 30 -3.65 -9.17 -6.96
C ARG A 30 -3.22 -10.62 -6.82
N GLY A 31 -4.19 -11.49 -6.56
CA GLY A 31 -3.99 -12.92 -6.53
C GLY A 31 -5.22 -13.67 -6.07
N GLN A 32 -5.01 -14.94 -5.72
CA GLN A 32 -6.04 -15.82 -5.22
C GLN A 32 -5.51 -16.65 -4.06
N PHE A 33 -6.28 -16.74 -2.98
CA PHE A 33 -5.98 -17.59 -1.85
C PHE A 33 -6.89 -18.82 -1.78
N LEU A 34 -6.27 -19.97 -1.47
CA LEU A 34 -6.94 -21.22 -1.18
C LEU A 34 -6.70 -21.63 0.27
N CYS A 35 -7.64 -22.36 0.85
CA CYS A 35 -7.46 -23.10 2.09
C CYS A 35 -7.76 -24.58 1.83
N GLY A 36 -6.71 -25.37 1.61
CA GLY A 36 -6.87 -26.74 1.11
C GLY A 36 -7.36 -26.74 -0.32
N SER A 37 -8.45 -27.44 -0.61
CA SER A 37 -9.04 -27.50 -1.95
C SER A 37 -10.09 -26.41 -2.22
N ALA A 38 -10.45 -25.61 -1.22
CA ALA A 38 -11.48 -24.59 -1.32
C ALA A 38 -10.86 -23.18 -1.41
N PRO A 39 -11.55 -22.21 -2.04
CA PRO A 39 -11.19 -20.81 -1.94
C PRO A 39 -11.18 -20.30 -0.48
N ALA A 40 -10.17 -19.52 -0.13
CA ALA A 40 -10.10 -18.86 1.17
C ALA A 40 -10.88 -17.55 1.13
N ASN A 41 -12.21 -17.64 1.22
CA ASN A 41 -13.12 -16.50 1.22
C ASN A 41 -12.98 -15.66 2.52
N GLN A 42 -13.25 -14.35 2.42
CA GLN A 42 -13.22 -13.39 3.54
C GLN A 42 -11.86 -13.27 4.25
N THR A 43 -10.77 -13.67 3.59
CA THR A 43 -9.40 -13.43 4.06
C THR A 43 -9.08 -11.95 3.93
N LYS A 44 -8.67 -11.30 5.02
CA LYS A 44 -8.31 -9.88 5.01
C LYS A 44 -6.94 -9.69 4.37
N VAL A 45 -6.85 -8.69 3.49
CA VAL A 45 -5.63 -8.28 2.80
C VAL A 45 -5.44 -6.78 2.95
N ARG A 46 -4.19 -6.32 3.13
CA ARG A 46 -3.87 -4.90 3.27
C ARG A 46 -2.49 -4.58 2.73
N ILE A 47 -2.38 -3.51 1.96
CA ILE A 47 -1.10 -2.92 1.60
C ILE A 47 -0.77 -1.86 2.64
N VAL A 48 0.44 -1.91 3.19
CA VAL A 48 0.97 -0.95 4.15
C VAL A 48 2.32 -0.45 3.65
N ASP A 49 2.59 0.83 3.83
CA ASP A 49 3.93 1.38 3.75
C ASP A 49 4.59 1.29 5.12
N THR A 50 5.68 0.52 5.23
CA THR A 50 6.38 0.34 6.52
C THR A 50 7.59 1.25 6.55
N ASP A 51 7.44 2.42 7.16
CA ASP A 51 8.51 3.41 7.19
C ASP A 51 9.58 3.09 8.23
N THR A 52 10.84 3.28 7.86
CA THR A 52 11.95 3.24 8.82
C THR A 52 12.28 4.67 9.26
N GLY A 53 11.46 5.27 10.12
CA GLY A 53 11.61 6.70 10.46
C GLY A 53 10.60 7.24 11.48
N PRO A 54 10.45 8.58 11.58
CA PRO A 54 9.43 9.22 12.41
C PRO A 54 8.01 9.16 11.80
N ASP A 55 7.86 8.65 10.58
CA ASP A 55 6.58 8.45 9.92
C ASP A 55 5.87 7.21 10.47
N PRO A 56 4.59 7.28 10.85
CA PRO A 56 3.80 6.11 11.18
C PRO A 56 3.48 5.27 9.93
N ASP A 57 3.46 3.94 10.08
CA ASP A 57 3.06 3.02 9.02
C ASP A 57 1.71 3.40 8.39
N ASP A 58 1.71 3.63 7.08
CA ASP A 58 0.56 4.13 6.33
C ASP A 58 -0.22 2.98 5.66
N VAL A 59 -1.52 2.90 5.93
CA VAL A 59 -2.40 1.97 5.20
C VAL A 59 -2.68 2.53 3.80
N LEU A 60 -2.19 1.83 2.77
CA LEU A 60 -2.35 2.28 1.39
C LEU A 60 -3.69 1.84 0.77
N ASP A 61 -4.08 0.59 0.99
CA ASP A 61 -5.36 0.01 0.57
C ASP A 61 -5.68 -1.28 1.35
N GLU A 62 -6.95 -1.61 1.51
CA GLU A 62 -7.38 -2.84 2.17
C GLU A 62 -8.67 -3.42 1.60
N ASN A 63 -8.79 -4.73 1.64
CA ASN A 63 -9.97 -5.45 1.18
C ASN A 63 -10.04 -6.85 1.81
N THR A 64 -11.08 -7.60 1.48
CA THR A 64 -11.19 -9.03 1.74
C THR A 64 -11.32 -9.79 0.43
N THR A 65 -10.76 -11.00 0.38
CA THR A 65 -10.95 -11.90 -0.76
C THR A 65 -12.42 -12.21 -1.01
N ASP A 66 -12.80 -12.35 -2.28
CA ASP A 66 -14.16 -12.70 -2.70
C ASP A 66 -14.51 -14.20 -2.52
N SER A 67 -15.66 -14.62 -3.05
CA SER A 67 -16.12 -16.02 -2.98
C SER A 67 -15.23 -17.01 -3.73
N ASP A 68 -14.44 -16.53 -4.70
CA ASP A 68 -13.44 -17.31 -5.42
C ASP A 68 -12.07 -17.22 -4.73
N GLY A 69 -11.95 -16.53 -3.59
CA GLY A 69 -10.68 -16.31 -2.89
C GLY A 69 -9.79 -15.27 -3.57
N LYS A 70 -10.29 -14.53 -4.56
CA LYS A 70 -9.52 -13.54 -5.32
C LYS A 70 -9.53 -12.19 -4.61
N PHE A 71 -8.46 -11.43 -4.80
CA PHE A 71 -8.37 -10.06 -4.34
C PHE A 71 -7.59 -9.20 -5.33
N GLU A 72 -7.89 -7.90 -5.31
CA GLU A 72 -7.11 -6.85 -5.95
C GLU A 72 -7.03 -5.67 -4.98
N LEU A 73 -5.84 -5.09 -4.84
CA LEU A 73 -5.55 -3.89 -4.06
C LEU A 73 -4.72 -2.94 -4.92
N ASN A 74 -5.02 -1.65 -4.83
CA ASN A 74 -4.28 -0.57 -5.49
C ASN A 74 -4.31 0.68 -4.62
N GLY A 75 -3.28 0.80 -3.78
CA GLY A 75 -3.14 1.87 -2.80
C GLY A 75 -2.02 2.83 -3.14
N SER A 76 -2.11 4.06 -2.65
CA SER A 76 -1.06 5.07 -2.83
C SER A 76 -1.04 6.09 -1.71
N THR A 77 0.16 6.53 -1.34
CA THR A 77 0.41 7.67 -0.45
C THR A 77 1.20 8.76 -1.20
N ARG A 78 1.50 9.87 -0.53
CA ARG A 78 2.39 10.93 -1.03
C ARG A 78 3.58 10.99 -0.10
N GLU A 79 4.72 10.50 -0.57
CA GLU A 79 5.93 10.41 0.23
C GLU A 79 7.11 11.19 -0.36
N LEU A 80 7.99 11.65 0.52
CA LEU A 80 9.23 12.31 0.11
C LEU A 80 10.24 11.28 -0.43
N THR A 81 10.38 10.15 0.25
CA THR A 81 11.26 9.03 -0.09
C THR A 81 10.49 7.90 -0.74
N ASP A 82 11.20 6.92 -1.31
CA ASP A 82 10.54 5.76 -1.92
C ASP A 82 9.90 4.89 -0.84
N ILE A 83 8.60 4.61 -1.00
CA ILE A 83 7.83 3.77 -0.08
C ILE A 83 8.47 2.38 0.11
N ASP A 84 8.19 1.75 1.25
CA ASP A 84 8.59 0.39 1.65
C ASP A 84 7.34 -0.51 1.78
N PRO A 85 6.71 -0.87 0.65
CA PRO A 85 5.40 -1.49 0.66
C PRO A 85 5.44 -2.97 1.05
N VAL A 86 4.47 -3.37 1.85
CA VAL A 86 4.21 -4.77 2.22
C VAL A 86 2.74 -5.11 2.02
N LEU A 87 2.46 -6.36 1.63
CA LEU A 87 1.13 -6.95 1.67
C LEU A 87 1.01 -7.81 2.93
N TYR A 88 0.07 -7.46 3.79
CA TYR A 88 -0.36 -8.28 4.92
C TYR A 88 -1.58 -9.12 4.54
N VAL A 89 -1.58 -10.37 5.01
CA VAL A 89 -2.67 -11.32 4.87
C VAL A 89 -2.99 -11.91 6.24
N TRP A 90 -4.22 -11.75 6.70
CA TRP A 90 -4.68 -12.35 7.96
C TRP A 90 -5.56 -13.55 7.67
N THR A 91 -5.23 -14.70 8.23
CA THR A 91 -5.90 -15.96 7.95
C THR A 91 -6.04 -16.87 9.16
N ASP A 92 -7.19 -17.55 9.24
CA ASP A 92 -7.44 -18.65 10.18
C ASP A 92 -7.36 -20.02 9.48
N CYS A 93 -6.85 -20.07 8.24
CA CYS A 93 -6.71 -21.31 7.50
C CYS A 93 -5.79 -22.28 8.25
N ASN A 94 -6.33 -23.46 8.57
CA ASN A 94 -5.66 -24.48 9.37
C ASN A 94 -5.20 -23.98 10.76
N ASP A 95 -5.89 -22.98 11.33
CA ASP A 95 -5.49 -22.36 12.60
C ASP A 95 -6.28 -22.84 13.84
N GLY A 96 -7.31 -23.65 13.65
CA GLY A 96 -8.09 -24.26 14.73
C GLY A 96 -8.84 -23.23 15.58
N LEU A 97 -8.68 -23.31 16.90
CA LEU A 97 -9.28 -22.38 17.88
C LEU A 97 -8.23 -21.46 18.51
N THR A 98 -7.14 -21.19 17.79
CA THR A 98 -6.03 -20.40 18.32
C THR A 98 -6.43 -18.91 18.34
N PRO A 99 -6.17 -18.17 19.43
CA PRO A 99 -6.52 -16.75 19.47
C PRO A 99 -5.67 -15.94 18.49
N CYS A 100 -6.30 -14.91 17.91
CA CYS A 100 -5.71 -14.00 16.93
C CYS A 100 -5.33 -14.70 15.62
N GLN A 101 -5.38 -13.95 14.51
CA GLN A 101 -5.19 -14.55 13.20
C GLN A 101 -3.70 -14.70 12.90
N ARG A 102 -3.34 -15.70 12.09
CA ARG A 102 -2.01 -15.78 11.46
C ARG A 102 -1.85 -14.59 10.54
N LYS A 103 -0.74 -13.86 10.63
CA LYS A 103 -0.41 -12.72 9.77
C LYS A 103 0.80 -13.09 8.91
N ILE A 104 0.58 -13.13 7.61
CA ILE A 104 1.62 -13.38 6.61
C ILE A 104 2.01 -12.05 5.97
N THR A 105 3.30 -11.80 5.84
CA THR A 105 3.86 -10.58 5.27
C THR A 105 4.59 -10.87 3.96
N PHE A 106 4.19 -10.20 2.89
CA PHE A 106 4.89 -10.22 1.60
C PHE A 106 5.52 -8.85 1.34
N LYS A 107 6.85 -8.79 1.28
CA LYS A 107 7.56 -7.58 0.88
C LYS A 107 7.38 -7.34 -0.60
N ILE A 108 6.90 -6.15 -0.97
CA ILE A 108 6.65 -5.78 -2.36
C ILE A 108 7.92 -5.11 -2.92
N PRO A 109 8.52 -5.62 -4.03
CA PRO A 109 9.71 -5.02 -4.59
C PRO A 109 9.46 -3.58 -5.08
N LYS A 110 10.29 -2.62 -4.66
CA LYS A 110 10.18 -1.20 -5.02
C LYS A 110 10.08 -0.92 -6.53
N LYS A 111 10.57 -1.82 -7.38
CA LYS A 111 10.44 -1.70 -8.85
C LYS A 111 8.99 -1.67 -9.36
N PHE A 112 8.03 -2.11 -8.55
CA PHE A 112 6.60 -2.10 -8.88
C PHE A 112 5.88 -0.83 -8.41
N ILE A 113 6.59 0.10 -7.75
CA ILE A 113 6.01 1.38 -7.36
C ILE A 113 5.55 2.14 -8.61
N HIS A 114 4.32 2.64 -8.57
CA HIS A 114 3.74 3.50 -9.60
C HIS A 114 3.39 4.88 -9.03
N SER A 115 3.34 5.89 -9.91
CA SER A 115 3.10 7.29 -9.53
C SER A 115 1.67 7.77 -9.78
N GLY A 116 0.70 6.86 -9.86
CA GLY A 116 -0.65 7.18 -10.32
C GLY A 116 -1.48 5.93 -10.60
N VAL A 117 -2.03 5.82 -11.81
CA VAL A 117 -2.73 4.59 -12.24
C VAL A 117 -1.68 3.54 -12.65
N PRO A 118 -1.70 2.33 -12.07
CA PRO A 118 -0.72 1.28 -12.40
C PRO A 118 -0.89 0.82 -13.84
N LYS A 119 0.23 0.71 -14.57
CA LYS A 119 0.26 0.03 -15.87
C LYS A 119 0.17 -1.49 -15.68
N PRO A 120 -0.25 -2.27 -16.70
CA PRO A 120 -0.36 -3.73 -16.60
C PRO A 120 0.90 -4.42 -16.04
N GLU A 121 2.09 -3.96 -16.43
CA GLU A 121 3.38 -4.50 -15.98
C GLU A 121 3.76 -4.12 -14.54
N GLN A 122 3.07 -3.15 -13.94
CA GLN A 122 3.29 -2.71 -12.57
C GLN A 122 2.38 -3.44 -11.57
N TRP A 123 1.41 -4.21 -12.06
CA TRP A 123 0.64 -5.12 -11.22
C TRP A 123 1.49 -6.31 -10.81
N ILE A 124 1.51 -6.58 -9.51
CA ILE A 124 2.06 -7.82 -8.97
C ILE A 124 0.92 -8.84 -8.91
N ASP A 125 1.03 -9.86 -9.74
CA ASP A 125 0.17 -11.03 -9.67
C ASP A 125 0.89 -12.12 -8.87
N ILE A 126 0.46 -12.33 -7.61
CA ILE A 126 1.06 -13.36 -6.76
C ILE A 126 0.57 -14.78 -7.12
N GLY A 127 -0.31 -14.89 -8.12
CA GLY A 127 -0.90 -16.15 -8.56
C GLY A 127 -1.86 -16.74 -7.54
N VAL A 128 -1.87 -18.07 -7.46
CA VAL A 128 -2.71 -18.84 -6.53
C VAL A 128 -1.85 -19.39 -5.41
N LEU A 129 -2.15 -19.01 -4.17
CA LEU A 129 -1.40 -19.43 -2.99
C LEU A 129 -2.31 -20.17 -2.00
N ASN A 130 -1.83 -21.31 -1.49
CA ASN A 130 -2.55 -22.08 -0.48
C ASN A 130 -2.09 -21.70 0.93
N LEU A 131 -2.99 -21.14 1.73
CA LEU A 131 -2.72 -20.63 3.08
C LEU A 131 -2.55 -21.74 4.14
N GLN A 132 -2.68 -23.02 3.76
CA GLN A 132 -2.24 -24.12 4.61
C GLN A 132 -0.71 -24.20 4.74
N GLY A 133 0.03 -23.58 3.82
CA GLY A 133 1.49 -23.47 3.90
C GLY A 133 1.94 -22.69 5.14
N TYR A 134 3.12 -23.02 5.63
CA TYR A 134 3.81 -22.28 6.69
C TYR A 134 4.79 -21.28 6.06
N PHE A 135 4.82 -20.06 6.59
CA PHE A 135 5.72 -18.99 6.14
C PHE A 135 6.70 -18.66 7.27
N GLU A 136 7.99 -18.51 6.95
CA GLU A 136 9.05 -18.39 7.97
C GLU A 136 8.92 -17.13 8.83
N GLU A 137 8.47 -16.00 8.24
CA GLU A 137 8.29 -14.70 8.92
C GLU A 137 6.81 -14.47 9.33
N GLU A 138 6.09 -15.53 9.68
CA GLU A 138 4.68 -15.43 10.06
C GLU A 138 4.49 -15.00 11.53
N GLU A 139 3.60 -14.05 11.75
CA GLU A 139 3.25 -13.50 13.06
C GLU A 139 1.80 -13.83 13.44
N ARG A 140 1.36 -13.37 14.62
CA ARG A 140 -0.06 -13.35 15.00
C ARG A 140 -0.48 -11.94 15.38
N GLU A 141 -1.66 -11.54 14.91
CA GLU A 141 -2.22 -10.22 15.16
C GLU A 141 -3.72 -10.29 15.47
N CYS A 142 -4.11 -9.45 16.41
CA CYS A 142 -5.47 -9.09 16.80
C CYS A 142 -5.49 -7.56 16.96
#